data_AF-A0A5C6D5T6-F1
#
_entry.id   AF-A0A5C6D5T6-F1
#
_cell.length_a   1.000
_cell.length_b   1.000
_cell.length_c   1.000
_cell.angle_alpha   90.00
_cell.angle_beta   90.00
_cell.angle_gamma   90.00
#
_symmetry.space_group_name_H-M   'P 1'
#
loop_
_entity.id
_entity.type
_entity.pdbx_description
1 polymer ?
#
loop_
_entity_poly.entity_id
_entity_poly.type
_entity_poly.pdbx_seq_one_letter_code
_entity_poly.pdbx_strand_id
1 'polypeptide(L)'
;MATSDDYRHVPTSTLSRLAQRLGKVYASTSTWYRLMRQYNWRRPRKRVHPLKPKIGIRAASPNELWHVDATLLRLLDGSKIYLHAD
;
A
#
# COMPACT_ATOMS: atom_id res chain seq x y z
N MET A 1 11.13 9.48 12.53
CA MET A 1 10.49 8.15 12.39
C MET A 1 8.97 8.23 12.52
N ALA A 2 8.41 8.76 13.63
CA ALA A 2 6.96 8.80 13.84
C ALA A 2 6.18 9.63 12.79
N THR A 3 6.81 10.65 12.21
CA THR A 3 6.22 11.55 11.20
C THR A 3 6.80 11.37 9.80
N SER A 4 7.73 10.42 9.60
CA SER A 4 8.36 10.20 8.28
C SER A 4 7.45 9.34 7.40
N ASP A 5 7.47 9.61 6.09
CA ASP A 5 6.69 8.86 5.11
C ASP A 5 7.24 7.44 4.92
N ASP A 6 8.56 7.24 5.06
CA ASP A 6 9.20 5.92 4.92
C ASP A 6 8.63 4.88 5.89
N TYR A 7 8.28 5.31 7.11
CA TYR A 7 7.74 4.44 8.16
C TYR A 7 6.22 4.49 8.29
N ARG A 8 5.51 5.15 7.37
CA ARG A 8 4.06 5.38 7.42
C ARG A 8 3.20 4.11 7.50
N HIS A 9 3.72 2.99 6.99
CA HIS A 9 3.01 1.71 6.92
C HIS A 9 3.24 0.85 8.17
N VAL A 10 4.25 1.18 8.99
CA VAL A 10 4.65 0.38 10.16
C VAL A 10 3.81 0.75 11.39
N PRO A 11 3.00 -0.13 12.00
CA PRO A 11 2.18 0.22 13.18
C PRO A 11 2.98 0.94 14.29
N THR A 12 2.35 1.84 15.04
CA THR A 12 3.05 2.67 16.05
C THR A 12 3.81 1.85 17.11
N SER A 13 3.23 0.70 17.52
CA SER A 13 3.84 -0.22 18.47
C SER A 13 5.10 -0.84 17.89
N THR A 14 5.02 -1.36 16.67
CA THR A 14 6.15 -1.92 15.92
C THR A 14 7.22 -0.85 15.66
N LEU A 15 6.81 0.38 15.36
CA LEU A 15 7.74 1.49 15.12
C LEU A 15 8.53 1.84 16.37
N SER A 16 7.91 1.82 17.55
CA SER A 16 8.60 2.07 18.82
C SER A 16 9.69 1.02 19.10
N ARG A 17 9.40 -0.26 18.83
CA ARG A 17 10.38 -1.35 18.96
C ARG A 17 11.48 -1.28 17.91
N LEU A 18 11.14 -0.91 16.68
CA LEU A 18 12.10 -0.71 15.60
C LEU A 18 13.08 0.43 15.95
N ALA A 19 12.57 1.54 16.47
CA ALA A 19 13.40 2.69 16.87
C ALA A 19 14.37 2.34 18.00
N GLN A 20 13.93 1.53 18.97
CA GLN A 20 14.80 0.99 20.01
C GLN A 20 15.88 0.06 19.43
N ARG A 21 15.51 -0.89 18.58
CA ARG A 21 16.44 -1.83 17.94
C ARG A 21 17.50 -1.14 17.09
N LEU A 22 17.14 -0.04 16.43
CA LEU A 22 18.06 0.79 15.64
C LEU A 22 18.89 1.76 16.51
N GLY A 23 18.75 1.74 17.83
CA GLY A 23 19.45 2.64 18.74
C GLY A 23 19.06 4.11 18.60
N LYS A 24 17.93 4.41 17.93
CA LYS A 24 17.48 5.80 17.68
C LYS A 24 16.83 6.43 18.92
N VAL A 25 16.40 5.61 19.87
CA VAL A 25 15.56 6.01 21.01
C VAL A 25 15.85 5.13 22.22
N TYR A 26 16.03 5.75 23.38
CA TYR A 26 16.15 5.09 24.69
C TYR A 26 14.92 5.39 25.55
N ALA A 27 13.78 4.83 25.19
CA ALA A 27 12.53 5.00 25.92
C ALA A 27 11.69 3.73 25.81
N SER A 28 10.95 3.38 26.87
CA SER A 28 9.96 2.31 26.80
C SER A 28 8.87 2.62 25.76
N THR A 29 8.17 1.59 25.30
CA THR A 29 7.04 1.75 24.37
C THR A 29 5.95 2.63 24.99
N SER A 30 5.68 2.52 26.29
CA SER A 30 4.70 3.37 27.00
C SER A 30 5.10 4.85 27.00
N THR A 31 6.37 5.15 27.28
CA THR A 31 6.90 6.53 27.23
C THR A 31 6.80 7.09 25.81
N TRP A 32 7.15 6.29 24.81
CA TRP A 32 7.00 6.66 23.40
C TRP A 32 5.56 7.05 23.05
N TYR A 33 4.57 6.22 23.44
CA TYR A 33 3.15 6.52 23.23
C TYR A 33 2.70 7.78 23.97
N ARG A 34 3.15 7.99 25.21
CA ARG A 34 2.84 9.19 25.99
C ARG A 34 3.33 10.45 25.28
N LEU A 35 4.58 10.45 24.82
CA LEU A 35 5.16 11.59 24.10
C LEU A 35 4.46 11.82 22.76
N MET A 36 4.17 10.76 22.00
CA MET A 36 3.42 10.89 20.74
C MET A 36 2.05 11.56 20.94
N ARG A 37 1.35 11.25 22.04
CA ARG A 37 0.07 11.88 22.39
C ARG A 37 0.26 13.32 22.83
N GLN A 38 1.21 13.57 23.73
CA GLN A 38 1.50 14.91 24.29
C GLN A 38 1.91 15.91 23.21
N TYR A 39 2.77 15.51 22.28
CA TYR A 39 3.25 16.35 21.18
C TYR A 39 2.42 16.20 19.90
N ASN A 40 1.31 15.44 19.96
CA ASN A 40 0.40 15.20 18.85
C ASN A 40 1.13 14.79 17.56
N TRP A 41 2.15 13.92 17.66
CA TRP A 41 2.90 13.40 16.52
C TRP A 41 2.02 12.45 15.73
N ARG A 42 1.34 13.00 14.72
CA ARG A 42 0.43 12.28 13.84
C ARG A 42 1.19 11.63 12.70
N ARG A 43 0.78 10.41 12.39
CA ARG A 43 1.30 9.67 11.25
C ARG A 43 0.85 10.33 9.94
N PRO A 44 1.73 10.43 8.92
CA PRO A 44 1.33 10.93 7.61
C PRO A 44 0.22 10.04 7.04
N ARG A 45 -1.00 10.58 6.94
CA ARG A 45 -2.12 9.94 6.25
C ARG A 45 -2.17 10.42 4.80
N LYS A 46 -1.09 10.17 4.06
CA LYS A 46 -1.04 10.52 2.64
C LYS A 46 -1.50 9.33 1.82
N ARG A 47 -2.49 9.54 0.95
CA ARG A 47 -2.91 8.52 -0.01
C ARG A 47 -1.76 8.28 -1.01
N VAL A 48 -1.36 7.02 -1.21
CA VAL A 48 -0.33 6.65 -2.20
C VAL A 48 -0.94 6.42 -3.57
N HIS A 49 -2.06 5.71 -3.63
CA HIS A 49 -2.72 5.42 -4.89
C HIS A 49 -3.58 6.60 -5.33
N PRO A 50 -3.68 6.89 -6.64
CA PRO A 50 -4.59 7.91 -7.13
C PRO A 50 -6.04 7.60 -6.71
N LEU A 51 -6.87 8.64 -6.75
CA LEU A 51 -8.33 8.46 -6.65
C LEU A 51 -8.78 7.52 -7.76
N LYS A 52 -9.68 6.59 -7.43
CA LYS A 52 -10.32 5.79 -8.47
C LYS A 52 -11.05 6.77 -9.41
N PRO A 53 -11.00 6.56 -10.73
CA PRO A 53 -11.73 7.40 -11.66
C PRO A 53 -13.22 7.32 -11.31
N LYS A 54 -13.91 8.47 -11.33
CA LYS A 54 -15.36 8.52 -11.04
C LYS A 54 -16.19 7.90 -12.17
N ILE A 55 -15.64 7.91 -13.37
CA ILE A 55 -16.28 7.43 -14.60
C ILE A 55 -15.44 6.26 -15.10
N GLY A 56 -16.08 5.13 -15.36
CA GLY A 56 -15.44 3.96 -15.99
C GLY A 56 -15.13 4.21 -17.47
N ILE A 57 -14.38 3.30 -18.09
CA ILE A 57 -14.12 3.34 -19.53
C ILE A 57 -15.46 3.08 -20.27
N ARG A 58 -15.80 3.92 -21.26
CA ARG A 58 -17.04 3.86 -22.04
C ARG A 58 -16.74 4.09 -23.51
N ALA A 59 -17.34 3.31 -24.40
CA ALA A 59 -17.36 3.59 -25.84
C ALA A 59 -18.55 4.50 -26.17
N ALA A 60 -18.39 5.45 -27.10
CA ALA A 60 -19.48 6.27 -27.62
C ALA A 60 -20.17 5.62 -28.83
N SER A 61 -19.51 4.67 -29.49
CA SER A 61 -19.98 3.97 -30.69
C SER A 61 -19.50 2.52 -30.74
N PRO A 62 -20.20 1.62 -31.46
CA PRO A 62 -19.71 0.27 -31.71
C PRO A 62 -18.32 0.32 -32.35
N ASN A 63 -17.45 -0.66 -32.03
CA ASN A 63 -16.09 -0.78 -32.58
C ASN A 63 -15.10 0.33 -32.16
N GLU A 64 -15.46 1.21 -31.23
CA GLU A 64 -14.57 2.28 -30.74
C GLU A 64 -13.58 1.82 -29.67
N LEU A 65 -14.02 0.92 -28.79
CA LEU A 65 -13.19 0.33 -27.75
C LEU A 65 -13.34 -1.18 -27.75
N TRP A 66 -12.20 -1.85 -27.72
CA TRP A 66 -12.11 -3.29 -27.65
C TRP A 66 -11.59 -3.68 -26.27
N HIS A 67 -12.31 -4.57 -25.62
CA HIS A 67 -11.86 -5.20 -24.40
C HIS A 67 -11.50 -6.63 -24.75
N VAL A 68 -10.24 -6.99 -24.53
CA VAL A 68 -9.75 -8.36 -24.75
C VAL A 68 -9.38 -8.94 -23.41
N ASP A 69 -9.97 -10.07 -23.08
CA ASP A 69 -9.64 -10.80 -21.85
C ASP A 69 -8.56 -11.84 -22.15
N ALA A 70 -7.50 -11.82 -21.33
CA ALA A 70 -6.41 -12.80 -21.38
C ALA A 70 -6.37 -13.60 -20.07
N THR A 71 -6.56 -14.91 -20.18
CA THR A 71 -6.48 -15.83 -19.04
C THR A 71 -5.16 -16.59 -19.08
N LEU A 72 -4.44 -16.60 -17.97
CA LEU A 72 -3.22 -17.38 -17.81
C LEU A 72 -3.54 -18.74 -17.17
N LEU A 73 -3.26 -19.82 -17.89
CA LEU A 73 -3.32 -21.19 -17.40
C LEU A 73 -1.90 -21.69 -17.10
N ARG A 74 -1.71 -22.29 -15.92
CA ARG A 74 -0.44 -22.92 -15.54
C ARG A 74 -0.62 -24.44 -15.61
N LEU A 75 0.26 -25.11 -16.35
CA LEU A 75 0.23 -26.56 -16.51
C LEU A 75 1.02 -27.27 -15.40
N LEU A 76 0.83 -28.59 -15.29
CA LEU A 76 1.47 -29.43 -14.28
C LEU A 76 3.00 -29.47 -14.40
N ASP A 77 3.54 -29.27 -15.60
CA ASP A 77 4.97 -29.16 -15.88
C ASP A 77 5.54 -27.77 -15.56
N GLY A 78 4.71 -26.84 -15.06
CA GLY A 78 5.09 -25.48 -14.73
C GLY A 78 5.09 -24.50 -15.92
N SER A 79 4.82 -24.99 -17.14
CA SER A 79 4.65 -24.14 -18.32
C SER A 79 3.38 -23.30 -18.24
N LYS A 80 3.31 -22.26 -19.07
CA LYS A 80 2.26 -21.23 -19.06
C LYS A 80 1.61 -21.13 -20.43
N ILE A 81 0.28 -21.20 -20.47
CA ILE A 81 -0.54 -20.94 -21.66
C ILE A 81 -1.36 -19.67 -21.43
N TYR A 82 -1.35 -18.79 -22.42
CA TYR A 82 -2.18 -17.59 -22.44
C TYR A 82 -3.34 -17.84 -23.39
N LEU A 83 -4.56 -17.82 -22.85
CA LEU A 83 -5.79 -17.94 -23.61
C LEU A 83 -6.37 -16.55 -23.80
N HIS A 84 -6.55 -16.16 -25.05
CA HIS A 84 -7.24 -14.93 -25.44
C HIS A 84 -8.66 -15.30 -25.85
N ALA A 85 -9.65 -14.59 -25.32
CA ALA A 85 -11.04 -14.68 -25.75
C ALA A 85 -11.47 -13.29 -26.22
N ASP A 86 -11.95 -13.22 -27.46
CA ASP A 86 -12.57 -12.06 -28.09
C ASP A 86 -14.06 -12.33 -28.32
#